data_AF-M1AMS0-F1
#
_entry.id   AF-M1AMS0-F1
#
_cell.length_a   1.000
_cell.length_b   1.000
_cell.length_c   1.000
_cell.angle_alpha   90.00
_cell.angle_beta   90.00
_cell.angle_gamma   90.00
#
_symmetry.space_group_name_H-M   'P 1'
#
loop_
_entity.id
_entity.type
_entity.pdbx_description
1 polymer ?
#
loop_
_entity_poly.entity_id
_entity_poly.type
_entity_poly.pdbx_seq_one_letter_code
_entity_poly.pdbx_strand_id
1 'polypeptide(L)'
;MQVPQRLYSLDELKLNGIEAISLLSPVDATLGAIERNLQIAAILSGSAAWYALDLSPQQILFVSLGVLFLWTLDLVSFNGGVGTLVLDTIGHTFSQKYHSRVIQHEAGHFLIAYLLGILPKGYTLTSLDALKKEGSLNIQAGTAFVDFEFIEEVNRGKVTATMLNRFSCIALAGVATEYLLFGYAEGGLSDINQLDALLKSLGFTQKKADSQVRWAVLNTILILRRHEKARSKLAEAMTRGKSVGVCIDIIEKSISDDDL
;
A
#
# COMPACT_ATOMS: atom_id res chain seq x y z
N MET A 1 21.47 4.41 11.97
CA MET A 1 21.36 5.66 12.77
C MET A 1 20.06 6.40 12.41
N GLN A 2 19.10 6.51 13.34
CA GLN A 2 17.81 7.19 13.12
C GLN A 2 17.97 8.72 13.12
N VAL A 3 17.17 9.42 12.32
CA VAL A 3 17.15 10.89 12.27
C VAL A 3 16.62 11.44 13.61
N PRO A 4 17.30 12.41 14.25
CA PRO A 4 16.84 12.97 15.51
C PRO A 4 15.42 13.57 15.38
N GLN A 5 14.57 13.29 16.36
CA GLN A 5 13.20 13.78 16.34
C GLN A 5 13.17 15.29 16.61
N ARG A 6 12.85 16.08 15.59
CA ARG A 6 12.62 17.53 15.67
C ARG A 6 11.54 17.97 14.71
N LEU A 7 11.10 19.22 14.83
CA LEU A 7 10.16 19.83 13.89
C LEU A 7 10.86 20.07 12.56
N TYR A 8 10.52 19.30 11.54
CA TYR A 8 11.05 19.49 10.20
C TYR A 8 10.11 20.37 9.34
N SER A 9 10.69 21.34 8.63
CA SER A 9 9.96 22.16 7.66
C SER A 9 9.84 21.44 6.30
N LEU A 10 8.92 21.93 5.46
CA LEU A 10 8.84 21.45 4.07
C LEU A 10 10.09 21.81 3.27
N ASP A 11 10.74 22.92 3.61
CA ASP A 11 11.99 23.34 2.96
C ASP A 11 13.14 22.40 3.32
N GLU A 12 13.20 21.92 4.56
CA GLU A 12 14.19 20.90 4.96
C GLU A 12 14.00 19.57 4.22
N LEU A 13 12.75 19.17 3.95
CA LEU A 13 12.47 18.01 3.10
C LEU A 13 12.97 18.25 1.67
N LYS A 14 12.68 19.42 1.10
CA LYS A 14 13.17 19.80 -0.25
C LYS A 14 14.69 19.84 -0.33
N LEU A 15 15.38 20.33 0.72
CA LEU A 15 16.85 20.32 0.80
C LEU A 15 17.42 18.89 0.78
N ASN A 16 16.65 17.90 1.24
CA ASN A 16 17.01 16.48 1.15
C ASN A 16 16.51 15.81 -0.15
N GLY A 17 16.03 16.61 -1.12
CA GLY A 17 15.46 16.13 -2.38
C GLY A 17 14.17 15.36 -2.18
N ILE A 18 13.30 15.78 -1.26
CA ILE A 18 12.02 15.15 -0.97
C ILE A 18 10.89 16.15 -1.25
N GLU A 19 10.07 15.84 -2.25
CA GLU A 19 8.86 16.59 -2.56
C GLU A 19 7.65 15.96 -1.86
N ALA A 20 7.27 16.54 -0.72
CA ALA A 20 6.19 16.01 0.11
C ALA A 20 4.85 15.83 -0.63
N ILE A 21 4.54 16.71 -1.60
CA ILE A 21 3.29 16.65 -2.37
C ILE A 21 3.27 15.39 -3.25
N SER A 22 4.36 15.11 -3.94
CA SER A 22 4.52 13.95 -4.85
C SER A 22 4.51 12.60 -4.10
N LEU A 23 4.74 12.63 -2.79
CA LEU A 23 4.80 11.44 -1.93
C LEU A 23 3.51 11.22 -1.11
N LEU A 24 2.93 12.29 -0.54
CA LEU A 24 1.79 12.21 0.38
C LEU A 24 0.44 12.42 -0.30
N SER A 25 0.42 12.60 -1.62
CA SER A 25 -0.81 12.66 -2.42
C SER A 25 -0.76 11.58 -3.51
N PRO A 26 -0.92 10.29 -3.15
CA PRO A 26 -0.91 9.23 -4.13
C PRO A 26 -2.01 9.42 -5.18
N VAL A 27 -1.67 9.19 -6.45
CA VAL A 27 -2.62 9.25 -7.56
C VAL A 27 -2.60 7.91 -8.28
N ASP A 28 -3.71 7.16 -8.21
CA ASP A 28 -3.88 5.83 -8.83
C ASP A 28 -3.92 5.89 -10.38
N ALA A 29 -2.87 6.42 -11.00
CA ALA A 29 -2.83 6.69 -12.43
C ALA A 29 -2.83 5.40 -13.27
N THR A 30 -2.10 4.35 -12.83
CA THR A 30 -2.03 3.09 -13.56
C THR A 30 -3.31 2.28 -13.42
N LEU A 31 -3.74 2.00 -12.18
CA LEU A 31 -4.95 1.23 -11.93
C LEU A 31 -6.20 1.95 -12.44
N GLY A 32 -6.30 3.27 -12.24
CA GLY A 32 -7.42 4.07 -12.77
C GLY A 32 -7.46 4.13 -14.31
N ALA A 33 -6.32 4.04 -14.99
CA ALA A 33 -6.31 3.89 -16.45
C ALA A 33 -6.83 2.52 -16.90
N ILE A 34 -6.49 1.45 -16.17
CA ILE A 34 -6.98 0.10 -16.43
C ILE A 34 -8.49 0.03 -16.20
N GLU A 35 -8.98 0.59 -15.08
CA GLU A 35 -10.40 0.65 -14.77
C GLU A 35 -11.18 1.39 -15.87
N ARG A 36 -10.71 2.57 -16.30
CA ARG A 36 -11.34 3.33 -17.38
C ARG A 36 -11.38 2.54 -18.69
N ASN A 37 -10.29 1.86 -19.04
CA ASN A 37 -10.24 1.05 -20.26
C ASN A 37 -11.20 -0.15 -20.19
N LEU A 38 -11.34 -0.79 -19.02
CA LEU A 38 -12.32 -1.84 -18.79
C LEU A 38 -13.76 -1.32 -18.91
N GLN A 39 -14.05 -0.14 -18.38
CA GLN A 39 -15.37 0.50 -18.51
C GLN A 39 -15.70 0.77 -19.99
N ILE A 40 -14.75 1.30 -20.76
CA ILE A 40 -14.92 1.52 -22.21
C ILE A 40 -15.16 0.17 -22.92
N ALA A 41 -14.36 -0.85 -22.62
CA ALA A 41 -14.53 -2.18 -23.19
C ALA A 41 -15.88 -2.81 -22.82
N ALA A 42 -16.37 -2.61 -21.59
CA ALA A 42 -17.68 -3.07 -21.14
C ALA A 42 -18.83 -2.39 -21.90
N ILE A 43 -18.73 -1.08 -22.14
CA ILE A 43 -19.73 -0.33 -22.91
C ILE A 43 -19.74 -0.82 -24.37
N LEU A 44 -18.56 -0.94 -24.99
CA LEU A 44 -18.44 -1.38 -26.38
C LEU A 44 -18.92 -2.83 -26.56
N SER A 45 -18.52 -3.74 -25.68
CA SER A 45 -18.98 -5.13 -25.70
C SER A 45 -20.47 -5.26 -25.41
N GLY A 46 -21.02 -4.49 -24.46
CA GLY A 46 -22.45 -4.42 -24.21
C GLY A 46 -23.25 -3.92 -25.41
N SER A 47 -22.73 -2.91 -26.11
CA SER A 47 -23.34 -2.35 -27.33
C SER A 47 -23.29 -3.35 -28.49
N ALA A 48 -22.16 -4.02 -28.67
CA ALA A 48 -22.00 -5.07 -29.66
C ALA A 48 -22.90 -6.29 -29.35
N ALA A 49 -23.01 -6.70 -28.09
CA ALA A 49 -23.88 -7.78 -27.65
C ALA A 49 -25.37 -7.44 -27.86
N TRP A 50 -25.77 -6.21 -27.62
CA TRP A 50 -27.11 -5.74 -27.96
C TRP A 50 -27.37 -5.92 -29.47
N TYR A 51 -26.49 -5.41 -30.32
CA TYR A 51 -26.67 -5.51 -31.77
C TYR A 51 -26.61 -6.95 -32.29
N ALA A 52 -25.68 -7.77 -31.78
CA ALA A 52 -25.45 -9.12 -32.29
C ALA A 52 -26.46 -10.16 -31.81
N LEU A 53 -27.09 -9.93 -30.65
CA LEU A 53 -28.05 -10.87 -30.03
C LEU A 53 -29.50 -10.40 -30.14
N ASP A 54 -29.75 -9.29 -30.86
CA ASP A 54 -31.07 -8.66 -30.99
C ASP A 54 -31.81 -8.52 -29.65
N LEU A 55 -31.08 -8.06 -28.62
CA LEU A 55 -31.62 -7.98 -27.26
C LEU A 55 -32.80 -7.01 -27.21
N SER A 56 -33.92 -7.48 -26.65
CA SER A 56 -35.10 -6.63 -26.47
C SER A 56 -34.88 -5.62 -25.35
N PRO A 57 -35.61 -4.47 -25.36
CA PRO A 57 -35.51 -3.47 -24.29
C PRO A 57 -35.78 -4.05 -22.89
N GLN A 58 -36.65 -5.06 -22.78
CA GLN A 58 -36.92 -5.74 -21.51
C GLN A 58 -35.73 -6.58 -21.03
N GLN A 59 -35.05 -7.29 -21.94
CA GLN A 59 -33.85 -8.06 -21.61
C GLN A 59 -32.71 -7.14 -21.17
N ILE A 60 -32.51 -6.01 -21.84
CA ILE A 60 -31.52 -5.00 -21.45
C ILE A 60 -31.82 -4.46 -20.05
N LEU A 61 -33.09 -4.19 -19.75
CA LEU A 61 -33.51 -3.76 -18.41
C LEU A 61 -33.17 -4.82 -17.35
N PHE A 62 -33.50 -6.09 -17.58
CA PHE A 62 -33.19 -7.16 -16.62
C PHE A 62 -31.70 -7.38 -16.42
N VAL A 63 -30.90 -7.34 -17.48
CA VAL A 63 -29.44 -7.43 -17.40
C VAL A 63 -28.89 -6.25 -16.58
N SER A 64 -29.33 -5.03 -16.88
CA SER A 64 -28.90 -3.83 -16.17
C SER A 64 -29.27 -3.89 -14.68
N LEU A 65 -30.48 -4.35 -14.37
CA LEU A 65 -30.94 -4.52 -12.99
C LEU A 65 -30.12 -5.59 -12.26
N GLY A 66 -29.78 -6.68 -12.93
CA GLY A 66 -28.91 -7.73 -12.40
C GLY A 66 -27.49 -7.23 -12.11
N VAL A 67 -26.90 -6.45 -13.02
CA VAL A 67 -25.58 -5.84 -12.82
C VAL A 67 -25.61 -4.84 -11.66
N LEU A 68 -26.61 -3.96 -11.60
CA LEU A 68 -26.79 -3.01 -10.50
C LEU A 68 -26.99 -3.71 -9.15
N PHE A 69 -27.73 -4.82 -9.15
CA PHE A 69 -27.93 -5.64 -7.96
C PHE A 69 -26.61 -6.25 -7.50
N LEU A 70 -25.84 -6.88 -8.40
CA LEU A 70 -24.53 -7.44 -8.07
C LEU A 70 -23.55 -6.37 -7.57
N TRP A 71 -23.54 -5.18 -8.20
CA TRP A 71 -22.76 -4.04 -7.72
C TRP A 71 -23.18 -3.65 -6.29
N THR A 72 -24.48 -3.47 -6.07
CA THR A 72 -25.00 -3.07 -4.76
C THR A 72 -24.70 -4.13 -3.69
N LEU A 73 -24.82 -5.41 -4.04
CA LEU A 73 -24.44 -6.50 -3.15
C LEU A 73 -22.96 -6.46 -2.77
N ASP A 74 -22.07 -6.21 -3.73
CA ASP A 74 -20.63 -6.07 -3.46
C ASP A 74 -20.34 -4.87 -2.56
N LEU A 75 -20.95 -3.72 -2.85
CA LEU A 75 -20.78 -2.51 -2.06
C LEU A 75 -21.27 -2.67 -0.62
N VAL A 76 -22.43 -3.30 -0.42
CA VAL A 76 -23.04 -3.44 0.92
C VAL A 76 -22.46 -4.61 1.71
N SER A 77 -22.25 -5.75 1.06
CA SER A 77 -21.85 -7.00 1.75
C SER A 77 -20.35 -7.12 1.89
N PHE A 78 -19.60 -6.60 0.92
CA PHE A 78 -18.15 -6.72 0.84
C PHE A 78 -17.46 -5.36 0.71
N ASN A 79 -18.13 -4.22 0.93
CA ASN A 79 -17.50 -2.89 0.86
C ASN A 79 -16.74 -2.66 -0.47
N GLY A 80 -17.17 -3.27 -1.58
CA GLY A 80 -16.50 -3.21 -2.89
C GLY A 80 -15.28 -4.13 -3.06
N GLY A 81 -15.11 -5.12 -2.17
CA GLY A 81 -13.97 -6.04 -2.20
C GLY A 81 -13.90 -6.91 -3.45
N VAL A 82 -15.04 -7.37 -3.98
CA VAL A 82 -15.04 -8.21 -5.20
C VAL A 82 -14.60 -7.41 -6.41
N GLY A 83 -15.15 -6.19 -6.58
CA GLY A 83 -14.72 -5.29 -7.65
C GLY A 83 -13.23 -4.95 -7.57
N THR A 84 -12.75 -4.64 -6.37
CA THR A 84 -11.32 -4.34 -6.12
C THR A 84 -10.43 -5.53 -6.46
N LEU A 85 -10.81 -6.75 -6.05
CA LEU A 85 -10.06 -7.96 -6.35
C LEU A 85 -9.99 -8.24 -7.85
N VAL A 86 -11.08 -8.04 -8.58
CA VAL A 86 -11.10 -8.20 -10.05
C VAL A 86 -10.18 -7.17 -10.71
N LEU A 87 -10.29 -5.89 -10.33
CA LEU A 87 -9.44 -4.82 -10.87
C LEU A 87 -7.96 -5.07 -10.58
N ASP A 88 -7.62 -5.45 -9.35
CA ASP A 88 -6.26 -5.78 -8.93
C ASP A 88 -5.71 -6.99 -9.69
N THR A 89 -6.51 -8.06 -9.85
CA THR A 89 -6.13 -9.26 -10.62
C THR A 89 -5.84 -8.92 -12.08
N ILE A 90 -6.70 -8.09 -12.71
CA ILE A 90 -6.47 -7.62 -14.08
C ILE A 90 -5.24 -6.70 -14.13
N GLY A 91 -5.09 -5.81 -13.15
CA GLY A 91 -3.93 -4.94 -12.99
C GLY A 91 -2.61 -5.70 -12.99
N HIS A 92 -2.50 -6.72 -12.14
CA HIS A 92 -1.32 -7.58 -12.06
C HIS A 92 -1.11 -8.44 -13.32
N THR A 93 -2.18 -8.85 -14.00
CA THR A 93 -2.08 -9.70 -15.20
C THR A 93 -1.68 -8.92 -16.45
N PHE A 94 -2.18 -7.69 -16.61
CA PHE A 94 -2.00 -6.90 -17.84
C PHE A 94 -0.98 -5.77 -17.71
N SER A 95 -0.61 -5.36 -16.49
CA SER A 95 0.35 -4.26 -16.26
C SER A 95 1.54 -4.73 -15.42
N GLN A 96 2.64 -5.06 -16.11
CA GLN A 96 3.93 -5.34 -15.47
C GLN A 96 4.40 -4.14 -14.62
N LYS A 97 4.06 -2.91 -15.03
CA LYS A 97 4.36 -1.68 -14.29
C LYS A 97 3.64 -1.67 -12.94
N TYR A 98 2.34 -1.98 -12.91
CA TYR A 98 1.56 -2.04 -11.68
C TYR A 98 2.07 -3.14 -10.75
N HIS A 99 2.23 -4.36 -11.30
CA HIS A 99 2.76 -5.50 -10.56
C HIS A 99 4.14 -5.21 -9.93
N SER A 100 5.06 -4.63 -10.70
CA SER A 100 6.38 -4.25 -10.19
C SER A 100 6.29 -3.14 -9.13
N ARG A 101 5.36 -2.19 -9.26
CA ARG A 101 5.20 -1.10 -8.29
C ARG A 101 4.71 -1.63 -6.94
N VAL A 102 3.69 -2.49 -6.93
CA VAL A 102 3.15 -3.13 -5.71
C VAL A 102 4.22 -3.96 -4.99
N ILE A 103 5.01 -4.75 -5.71
CA ILE A 103 6.09 -5.53 -5.08
C ILE A 103 7.11 -4.63 -4.40
N GLN A 104 7.48 -3.52 -5.03
CA GLN A 104 8.42 -2.58 -4.45
C GLN A 104 7.81 -1.87 -3.24
N HIS A 105 6.53 -1.52 -3.31
CA HIS A 105 5.77 -0.96 -2.19
C HIS A 105 5.81 -1.89 -0.96
N GLU A 106 5.46 -3.16 -1.13
CA GLU A 106 5.47 -4.15 -0.06
C GLU A 106 6.88 -4.47 0.45
N ALA A 107 7.88 -4.51 -0.43
CA ALA A 107 9.28 -4.66 -0.02
C ALA A 107 9.75 -3.48 0.85
N GLY A 108 9.23 -2.27 0.60
CA GLY A 108 9.45 -1.10 1.43
C GLY A 108 8.92 -1.28 2.85
N HIS A 109 7.64 -1.64 2.97
CA HIS A 109 6.99 -1.98 4.23
C HIS A 109 7.75 -3.04 5.02
N PHE A 110 8.07 -4.15 4.37
CA PHE A 110 8.77 -5.27 4.98
C PHE A 110 10.16 -4.86 5.51
N LEU A 111 10.97 -4.17 4.68
CA LEU A 111 12.32 -3.78 5.06
C LEU A 111 12.32 -2.79 6.23
N ILE A 112 11.47 -1.76 6.18
CA ILE A 112 11.41 -0.73 7.22
C ILE A 112 10.94 -1.33 8.55
N ALA A 113 9.93 -2.20 8.53
CA ALA A 113 9.48 -2.86 9.74
C ALA A 113 10.61 -3.67 10.40
N TYR A 114 11.30 -4.51 9.61
CA TYR A 114 12.40 -5.32 10.10
C TYR A 114 13.53 -4.47 10.70
N LEU A 115 13.97 -3.42 10.00
CA LEU A 115 15.03 -2.51 10.47
C LEU A 115 14.65 -1.70 11.72
N LEU A 116 13.35 -1.47 11.93
CA LEU A 116 12.84 -0.77 13.11
C LEU A 116 12.53 -1.69 14.28
N GLY A 117 12.81 -2.99 14.13
CA GLY A 117 12.64 -4.01 15.17
C GLY A 117 11.22 -4.56 15.28
N ILE A 118 10.40 -4.40 14.24
CA ILE A 118 9.06 -4.99 14.15
C ILE A 118 9.10 -6.16 13.17
N LEU A 119 8.88 -7.37 13.68
CA LEU A 119 9.04 -8.59 12.88
C LEU A 119 7.90 -8.73 11.86
N PRO A 120 8.21 -8.85 10.55
CA PRO A 120 7.21 -9.21 9.55
C PRO A 120 6.72 -10.65 9.79
N LYS A 121 5.40 -10.83 9.81
CA LYS A 121 4.73 -12.13 9.98
C LYS A 121 4.36 -12.77 8.65
N GLY A 122 4.08 -11.95 7.65
CA GLY A 122 3.61 -12.40 6.33
C GLY A 122 3.59 -11.26 5.33
N TYR A 123 3.46 -11.59 4.05
CA TYR A 123 3.22 -10.62 3.00
C TYR A 123 2.32 -11.22 1.91
N THR A 124 1.55 -10.36 1.26
CA THR A 124 0.68 -10.65 0.13
C THR A 124 0.99 -9.64 -0.97
N LEU A 125 1.12 -10.10 -2.20
CA LEU A 125 1.48 -9.23 -3.33
C LEU A 125 0.30 -8.89 -4.23
N THR A 126 -0.82 -9.58 -4.04
CA THR A 126 -2.08 -9.39 -4.77
C THR A 126 -3.24 -9.60 -3.81
N SER A 127 -4.38 -8.99 -4.11
CA SER A 127 -5.64 -9.19 -3.38
C SER A 127 -6.11 -10.65 -3.47
N LEU A 128 -5.78 -11.34 -4.57
CA LEU A 128 -6.05 -12.77 -4.72
C LEU A 128 -5.20 -13.63 -3.78
N ASP A 129 -3.91 -13.29 -3.61
CA ASP A 129 -3.05 -13.96 -2.64
C ASP A 129 -3.52 -13.71 -1.21
N ALA A 130 -3.98 -12.49 -0.92
CA ALA A 130 -4.59 -12.14 0.37
C ALA A 130 -5.87 -12.95 0.61
N LEU A 131 -6.78 -13.05 -0.35
CA LEU A 131 -7.97 -13.90 -0.25
C LEU A 131 -7.62 -15.38 0.02
N LYS A 132 -6.63 -15.92 -0.69
CA LYS A 132 -6.23 -17.33 -0.51
C LYS A 132 -5.59 -17.61 0.85
N LYS A 133 -4.81 -16.67 1.37
CA LYS A 133 -4.10 -16.83 2.66
C LYS A 133 -4.96 -16.48 3.86
N GLU A 134 -5.82 -15.47 3.74
CA GLU A 134 -6.54 -14.86 4.87
C GLU A 134 -8.07 -15.06 4.80
N GLY A 135 -8.59 -15.55 3.67
CA GLY A 135 -10.00 -15.92 3.51
C GLY A 135 -10.97 -14.73 3.41
N SER A 136 -10.46 -13.50 3.20
CA SER A 136 -11.26 -12.28 3.15
C SER A 136 -11.16 -11.59 1.79
N LEU A 137 -12.30 -11.13 1.28
CA LEU A 137 -12.45 -10.45 -0.02
C LEU A 137 -12.05 -8.97 0.02
N ASN A 138 -11.77 -8.41 1.20
CA ASN A 138 -11.57 -6.98 1.42
C ASN A 138 -10.12 -6.62 1.75
N ILE A 139 -9.19 -7.52 1.45
CA ILE A 139 -7.78 -7.37 1.81
C ILE A 139 -6.98 -7.19 0.51
N GLN A 140 -6.32 -6.04 0.39
CA GLN A 140 -5.39 -5.75 -0.71
C GLN A 140 -4.03 -6.40 -0.43
N ALA A 141 -3.11 -6.30 -1.39
CA ALA A 141 -1.69 -6.58 -1.13
C ALA A 141 -1.24 -5.82 0.12
N GLY A 142 -0.40 -6.46 0.93
CA GLY A 142 -0.02 -5.93 2.23
C GLY A 142 0.96 -6.80 2.99
N THR A 143 1.69 -6.17 3.90
CA THR A 143 2.64 -6.81 4.79
C THR A 143 2.06 -6.88 6.19
N ALA A 144 1.98 -8.09 6.76
CA ALA A 144 1.48 -8.32 8.10
C ALA A 144 2.64 -8.31 9.10
N PHE A 145 2.44 -7.70 10.27
CA PHE A 145 3.47 -7.53 11.29
C PHE A 145 3.07 -8.18 12.61
N VAL A 146 4.05 -8.41 13.47
CA VAL A 146 3.82 -8.76 14.88
C VAL A 146 3.67 -7.47 15.68
N ASP A 147 2.45 -7.13 16.07
CA ASP A 147 2.06 -5.81 16.60
C ASP A 147 1.33 -5.86 17.97
N PHE A 148 1.47 -6.97 18.72
CA PHE A 148 0.79 -7.16 20.00
C PHE A 148 1.00 -5.99 20.99
N GLU A 149 2.24 -5.49 21.09
CA GLU A 149 2.59 -4.37 21.96
C GLU A 149 1.90 -3.06 21.53
N PHE A 150 1.78 -2.83 20.23
CA PHE A 150 1.09 -1.67 19.68
C PHE A 150 -0.42 -1.74 19.93
N ILE A 151 -1.04 -2.89 19.67
CA ILE A 151 -2.47 -3.09 19.95
C ILE A 151 -2.75 -2.87 21.44
N GLU A 152 -1.89 -3.38 22.32
CA GLU A 152 -2.04 -3.19 23.77
C GLU A 152 -1.93 -1.70 24.17
N GLU A 153 -0.94 -0.97 23.64
CA GLU A 153 -0.76 0.46 23.89
C GLU A 153 -1.92 1.32 23.37
N VAL A 154 -2.42 1.01 22.16
CA VAL A 154 -3.58 1.68 21.56
C VAL A 154 -4.84 1.42 22.40
N ASN A 155 -5.07 0.17 22.83
CA ASN A 155 -6.20 -0.19 23.68
C ASN A 155 -6.14 0.48 25.07
N ARG A 156 -4.94 0.76 25.57
CA ARG A 156 -4.72 1.53 26.81
C ARG A 156 -4.85 3.04 26.61
N GLY A 157 -5.07 3.50 25.37
CA GLY A 157 -5.19 4.91 25.01
C GLY A 157 -3.88 5.69 25.12
N LYS A 158 -2.73 5.01 25.21
CA LYS A 158 -1.40 5.62 25.37
C LYS A 158 -0.37 4.84 24.56
N VAL A 159 0.01 5.42 23.43
CA VAL A 159 1.10 4.91 22.59
C VAL A 159 2.39 5.64 22.93
N THR A 160 3.46 4.88 23.14
CA THR A 160 4.79 5.44 23.41
C THR A 160 5.33 6.18 22.19
N ALA A 161 6.17 7.20 22.42
CA ALA A 161 6.74 7.98 21.32
C ALA A 161 7.56 7.09 20.35
N THR A 162 8.30 6.12 20.90
CA THR A 162 9.06 5.14 20.12
C THR A 162 8.16 4.29 19.24
N MET A 163 7.05 3.78 19.79
CA MET A 163 6.12 2.95 19.03
C MET A 163 5.45 3.76 17.92
N LEU A 164 4.96 4.95 18.23
CA LEU A 164 4.37 5.85 17.24
C LEU A 164 5.36 6.17 16.11
N ASN A 165 6.62 6.44 16.45
CA ASN A 165 7.68 6.71 15.49
C ASN A 165 7.91 5.53 14.53
N ARG A 166 7.96 4.30 15.06
CA ARG A 166 8.13 3.09 14.26
C ARG A 166 6.96 2.88 13.30
N PHE A 167 5.72 2.91 13.81
CA PHE A 167 4.52 2.71 12.99
C PHE A 167 4.31 3.83 11.98
N SER A 168 4.66 5.08 12.31
CA SER A 168 4.62 6.18 11.34
C SER A 168 5.59 5.95 10.17
N CYS A 169 6.78 5.41 10.44
CA CYS A 169 7.74 5.08 9.39
C CYS A 169 7.28 3.89 8.55
N ILE A 170 6.73 2.84 9.19
CA ILE A 170 6.18 1.68 8.49
C ILE A 170 5.04 2.12 7.58
N ALA A 171 4.01 2.82 8.09
CA ALA A 171 2.88 3.28 7.28
C ALA A 171 3.28 4.11 6.04
N LEU A 172 4.42 4.81 6.11
CA LEU A 172 4.92 5.63 5.00
C LEU A 172 5.98 4.92 4.13
N ALA A 173 6.36 3.68 4.45
CA ALA A 173 7.45 2.97 3.78
C ALA A 173 7.12 2.60 2.34
N GLY A 174 5.90 2.15 2.09
CA GLY A 174 5.42 1.84 0.75
C GLY A 174 5.44 3.06 -0.17
N VAL A 175 4.78 4.16 0.22
CA VAL A 175 4.76 5.42 -0.56
C VAL A 175 6.15 6.04 -0.72
N ALA A 176 7.00 5.96 0.31
CA ALA A 176 8.38 6.42 0.22
C ALA A 176 9.20 5.59 -0.78
N THR A 177 8.97 4.28 -0.83
CA THR A 177 9.64 3.39 -1.78
C THR A 177 9.21 3.70 -3.21
N GLU A 178 7.91 3.88 -3.44
CA GLU A 178 7.40 4.28 -4.74
C GLU A 178 7.95 5.63 -5.20
N TYR A 179 7.99 6.62 -4.30
CA TYR A 179 8.57 7.92 -4.60
C TYR A 179 10.04 7.81 -5.01
N LEU A 180 10.85 7.01 -4.30
CA LEU A 180 12.27 6.84 -4.60
C LEU A 180 12.52 6.18 -5.96
N LEU A 181 11.65 5.27 -6.39
CA LEU A 181 11.82 4.51 -7.65
C LEU A 181 11.16 5.18 -8.85
N PHE A 182 10.03 5.83 -8.66
CA PHE A 182 9.15 6.30 -9.74
C PHE A 182 8.91 7.81 -9.72
N GLY A 183 9.44 8.53 -8.72
CA GLY A 183 9.30 9.98 -8.56
C GLY A 183 7.97 10.44 -7.96
N TYR A 184 6.98 9.55 -7.83
CA TYR A 184 5.68 9.81 -7.22
C TYR A 184 5.03 8.51 -6.72
N ALA A 185 4.18 8.64 -5.71
CA ALA A 185 3.37 7.53 -5.19
C ALA A 185 2.06 7.37 -5.98
N GLU A 186 1.68 6.15 -6.29
CA GLU A 186 0.36 5.80 -6.82
C GLU A 186 -0.48 5.09 -5.75
N GLY A 187 0.09 4.14 -5.00
CA GLY A 187 -0.61 3.42 -3.92
C GLY A 187 -0.43 4.01 -2.52
N GLY A 188 -0.87 3.29 -1.48
CA GLY A 188 -0.62 3.62 -0.07
C GLY A 188 -1.59 4.62 0.57
N LEU A 189 -2.68 5.00 -0.11
CA LEU A 189 -3.71 5.88 0.47
C LEU A 189 -4.36 5.25 1.72
N SER A 190 -4.55 3.93 1.73
CA SER A 190 -5.04 3.19 2.90
C SER A 190 -4.10 3.36 4.10
N ASP A 191 -2.79 3.22 3.89
CA ASP A 191 -1.78 3.35 4.95
C ASP A 191 -1.73 4.77 5.53
N ILE A 192 -1.81 5.78 4.66
CA ILE A 192 -1.87 7.19 5.07
C ILE A 192 -3.14 7.47 5.88
N ASN A 193 -4.29 6.96 5.46
CA ASN A 193 -5.56 7.13 6.16
C ASN A 193 -5.56 6.43 7.53
N GLN A 194 -4.95 5.23 7.62
CA GLN A 194 -4.78 4.52 8.89
C GLN A 194 -3.87 5.30 9.84
N LEU A 195 -2.76 5.85 9.35
CA LEU A 195 -1.88 6.70 10.15
C LEU A 195 -2.61 7.98 10.63
N ASP A 196 -3.36 8.64 9.76
CA ASP A 196 -4.14 9.82 10.12
C ASP A 196 -5.23 9.51 11.16
N ALA A 197 -5.95 8.40 11.00
CA ALA A 197 -6.94 7.93 11.97
C ALA A 197 -6.30 7.64 13.33
N LEU A 198 -5.14 6.98 13.35
CA LEU A 198 -4.37 6.72 14.56
C LEU A 198 -3.98 8.03 15.26
N LEU A 199 -3.39 8.99 14.53
CA LEU A 199 -2.98 10.27 15.10
C LEU A 199 -4.17 11.07 15.66
N LYS A 200 -5.31 11.05 14.97
CA LYS A 200 -6.56 11.65 15.46
C LYS A 200 -7.06 10.97 16.73
N SER A 201 -7.05 9.64 16.80
CA SER A 201 -7.48 8.89 17.99
C SER A 201 -6.62 9.19 19.22
N LEU A 202 -5.33 9.49 19.00
CA LEU A 202 -4.38 9.90 20.04
C LEU A 202 -4.48 11.40 20.41
N GLY A 203 -5.42 12.15 19.81
CA GLY A 203 -5.65 13.55 20.09
C GLY A 203 -4.58 14.50 19.54
N PHE A 204 -3.88 14.12 18.47
CA PHE A 204 -2.91 15.02 17.84
C PHE A 204 -3.62 16.21 17.16
N THR A 205 -3.05 17.40 17.33
CA THR A 205 -3.41 18.55 16.49
C THR A 205 -2.83 18.37 15.09
N GLN A 206 -3.44 19.02 14.08
CA GLN A 206 -2.94 18.95 12.70
C GLN A 206 -1.44 19.29 12.61
N LYS A 207 -1.01 20.37 13.28
CA LYS A 207 0.41 20.78 13.30
C LYS A 207 1.33 19.68 13.84
N LYS A 208 0.90 18.95 14.86
CA LYS A 208 1.67 17.86 15.48
C LYS A 208 1.69 16.63 14.58
N ALA A 209 0.56 16.30 13.95
CA ALA A 209 0.45 15.24 12.96
C ALA A 209 1.35 15.51 11.74
N ASP A 210 1.27 16.70 11.16
CA ASP A 210 2.13 17.12 10.04
C ASP A 210 3.62 16.99 10.39
N SER A 211 3.99 17.37 11.61
CA SER A 211 5.37 17.28 12.08
C SER A 211 5.84 15.81 12.20
N GLN A 212 4.97 14.95 12.72
CA GLN A 212 5.23 13.51 12.82
C GLN A 212 5.40 12.88 11.43
N VAL A 213 4.50 13.20 10.50
CA VAL A 213 4.54 12.71 9.11
C VAL A 213 5.82 13.17 8.42
N ARG A 214 6.19 14.46 8.50
CA ARG A 214 7.42 14.97 7.86
C ARG A 214 8.68 14.29 8.40
N TRP A 215 8.77 14.12 9.72
CA TRP A 215 9.89 13.39 10.33
C TRP A 215 9.93 11.93 9.85
N ALA A 216 8.78 11.25 9.87
CA ALA A 216 8.68 9.87 9.45
C ALA A 216 9.04 9.68 7.96
N VAL A 217 8.58 10.57 7.07
CA VAL A 217 8.96 10.58 5.65
C VAL A 217 10.47 10.72 5.49
N LEU A 218 11.08 11.72 6.14
CA LEU A 218 12.52 11.96 6.06
C LEU A 218 13.32 10.75 6.53
N ASN A 219 12.98 10.24 7.72
CA ASN A 219 13.66 9.10 8.32
C ASN A 219 13.53 7.85 7.43
N THR A 220 12.31 7.58 6.94
CA THR A 220 12.03 6.42 6.09
C THR A 220 12.78 6.48 4.77
N ILE A 221 12.78 7.64 4.10
CA ILE A 221 13.54 7.83 2.85
C ILE A 221 15.04 7.62 3.08
N LEU A 222 15.60 8.14 4.16
CA LEU A 222 17.03 8.00 4.43
C LEU A 222 17.41 6.53 4.72
N ILE A 223 16.56 5.79 5.43
CA ILE A 223 16.75 4.35 5.65
C ILE A 223 16.66 3.60 4.31
N LEU A 224 15.64 3.86 3.50
CA LEU A 224 15.45 3.20 2.21
C LEU A 224 16.59 3.48 1.21
N ARG A 225 17.11 4.72 1.19
CA ARG A 225 18.27 5.10 0.38
C ARG A 225 19.53 4.36 0.83
N ARG A 226 19.77 4.26 2.14
CA ARG A 226 20.93 3.54 2.70
C ARG A 226 20.89 2.06 2.34
N HIS A 227 19.72 1.43 2.47
CA HIS A 227 19.55 -0.01 2.29
C HIS A 227 18.93 -0.38 0.93
N GLU A 228 19.21 0.40 -0.12
CA GLU A 228 18.63 0.21 -1.46
C GLU A 228 18.89 -1.20 -2.01
N LYS A 229 20.13 -1.71 -1.80
CA LYS A 229 20.52 -3.05 -2.25
C LYS A 229 19.75 -4.16 -1.54
N ALA A 230 19.52 -4.02 -0.24
CA ALA A 230 18.73 -4.98 0.54
C ALA A 230 17.27 -4.96 0.08
N ARG A 231 16.68 -3.77 -0.09
CA ARG A 231 15.33 -3.58 -0.64
C ARG A 231 15.16 -4.24 -2.01
N SER A 232 16.11 -4.03 -2.92
CA SER A 232 16.03 -4.58 -4.28
C SER A 232 16.04 -6.12 -4.27
N LYS A 233 16.97 -6.74 -3.53
CA LYS A 233 17.03 -8.20 -3.40
C LYS A 233 15.81 -8.78 -2.68
N LEU A 234 15.29 -8.07 -1.68
CA LEU A 234 14.06 -8.44 -0.99
C LEU A 234 12.88 -8.46 -1.98
N ALA A 235 12.74 -7.42 -2.80
CA ALA A 235 11.71 -7.37 -3.85
C ALA A 235 11.84 -8.53 -4.84
N GLU A 236 13.05 -8.91 -5.25
CA GLU A 236 13.28 -10.10 -6.10
C GLU A 236 12.84 -11.40 -5.41
N ALA A 237 13.14 -11.55 -4.10
CA ALA A 237 12.72 -12.71 -3.32
C ALA A 237 11.19 -12.77 -3.17
N MET A 238 10.56 -11.63 -2.91
CA MET A 238 9.12 -11.50 -2.80
C MET A 238 8.43 -11.84 -4.12
N THR A 239 8.95 -11.35 -5.24
CA THR A 239 8.49 -11.69 -6.60
C THR A 239 8.50 -13.20 -6.85
N ARG A 240 9.48 -13.92 -6.30
CA ARG A 240 9.60 -15.38 -6.41
C ARG A 240 8.77 -16.15 -5.38
N GLY A 241 7.94 -15.47 -4.58
CA GLY A 241 7.10 -16.08 -3.56
C GLY A 241 7.88 -16.77 -2.43
N LYS A 242 9.07 -16.26 -2.07
CA LYS A 242 9.89 -16.83 -0.99
C LYS A 242 9.22 -16.67 0.38
N SER A 243 9.57 -17.53 1.33
CA SER A 243 9.02 -17.41 2.69
C SER A 243 9.59 -16.19 3.42
N VAL A 244 8.87 -15.71 4.45
CA VAL A 244 9.31 -14.62 5.33
C VAL A 244 10.72 -14.85 5.88
N GLY A 245 11.03 -16.08 6.32
CA GLY A 245 12.36 -16.41 6.83
C GLY A 245 13.47 -16.27 5.79
N VAL A 246 13.21 -16.62 4.54
CA VAL A 246 14.17 -16.40 3.43
C VAL A 246 14.33 -14.92 3.13
N CYS A 247 13.23 -14.15 3.17
CA CYS A 247 13.29 -12.70 3.00
C CYS A 247 14.14 -12.03 4.08
N ILE A 248 14.00 -12.44 5.35
CA ILE A 248 14.81 -11.95 6.47
C ILE A 248 16.29 -12.30 6.26
N ASP A 249 16.60 -13.55 5.93
CA ASP A 249 17.97 -14.00 5.65
C ASP A 249 18.63 -13.17 4.52
N ILE A 250 17.85 -12.80 3.49
CA ILE A 250 18.34 -11.93 2.40
C ILE A 250 18.62 -10.51 2.89
N ILE A 251 17.79 -9.96 3.78
CA ILE A 251 18.01 -8.65 4.38
C ILE A 251 19.30 -8.66 5.20
N GLU A 252 19.43 -9.62 6.13
CA GLU A 252 20.61 -9.78 6.99
C GLU A 252 21.91 -9.93 6.18
N LYS A 253 21.90 -10.74 5.12
CA LYS A 253 23.06 -10.91 4.23
C LYS A 253 23.36 -9.71 3.35
N SER A 254 22.45 -8.75 3.23
CA SER A 254 22.57 -7.60 2.33
C SER A 254 22.86 -6.30 3.06
N ILE A 255 22.72 -6.28 4.39
CA ILE A 255 23.17 -5.21 5.26
C ILE A 255 24.62 -5.52 5.64
N SER A 256 25.52 -4.55 5.48
CA SER A 256 26.91 -4.73 5.92
C SER A 256 27.02 -4.55 7.44
N ASP A 257 28.00 -5.17 8.10
CA ASP A 257 28.20 -5.01 9.55
C ASP A 257 28.44 -3.54 9.96
N ASP A 258 28.88 -2.68 9.02
CA ASP A 258 29.06 -1.23 9.21
C ASP A 258 27.74 -0.43 9.19
N ASP A 259 26.62 -1.07 8.81
CA ASP A 259 25.29 -0.45 8.68
C ASP A 259 24.31 -0.78 9.84
N LEU A 260 24.71 -1.66 10.75
CA LEU A 260 24.00 -2.00 12.01
C LEU A 260 24.26 -0.95 13.10
#